data_AF-A0A0F9IHQ3-F1
#
_entry.id   AF-A0A0F9IHQ3-F1
#
_cell.length_a   1.000
_cell.length_b   1.000
_cell.length_c   1.000
_cell.angle_alpha   90.00
_cell.angle_beta   90.00
_cell.angle_gamma   90.00
#
_symmetry.space_group_name_H-M   'P 1'
#
loop_
_entity.id
_entity.type
_entity.pdbx_description
1 polymer ?
#
loop_
_entity_poly.entity_id
_entity_poly.type
_entity_poly.pdbx_seq_one_letter_code
_entity_poly.pdbx_strand_id
1 'polypeptide(L)'
;MKKTLLRQVSSKQKIELALRRKLKQELLEECPGVNGYKVCPRCLKRPDFRGLQLAHKIPLSRGGKTDRTNCEILCATCHFVDEHHQKEVQSEPKWST
;
A
#
# COMPACT_ATOMS: atom_id res chain seq x y z
N MET A 1 -37.58 2.48 1.90
CA MET A 1 -36.43 1.82 2.55
C MET A 1 -36.00 2.64 3.76
N LYS A 2 -35.87 2.05 4.96
CA LYS A 2 -35.34 2.79 6.13
C LYS A 2 -33.84 2.99 5.94
N LYS A 3 -33.37 4.24 5.97
CA LYS A 3 -31.93 4.55 5.89
C LYS A 3 -31.31 4.29 7.26
N THR A 4 -30.59 3.18 7.41
CA THR A 4 -29.81 2.90 8.62
C THR A 4 -28.51 3.70 8.57
N LEU A 5 -28.17 4.37 9.67
CA LEU A 5 -26.88 5.06 9.80
C LEU A 5 -25.75 4.03 9.84
N LEU A 6 -24.62 4.34 9.20
CA LEU A 6 -23.41 3.52 9.30
C LEU A 6 -22.95 3.48 10.76
N ARG A 7 -22.65 2.28 11.26
CA ARG A 7 -22.10 2.11 12.62
C ARG A 7 -20.74 2.78 12.70
N GLN A 8 -20.48 3.41 13.85
CA GLN A 8 -19.15 3.94 14.13
C GLN A 8 -18.10 2.84 14.22
N VAL A 9 -16.86 3.21 13.90
CA VAL A 9 -15.68 2.34 13.92
C VAL A 9 -15.48 1.76 15.33
N SER A 10 -15.28 0.44 15.44
CA SER A 10 -15.06 -0.20 16.75
C SER A 10 -13.77 0.30 17.41
N SER A 11 -13.69 0.23 18.75
CA SER A 11 -12.49 0.59 19.51
C SER A 11 -11.25 -0.21 19.05
N LYS A 12 -11.42 -1.52 18.81
CA LYS A 12 -10.36 -2.39 18.28
C LYS A 12 -9.85 -1.91 16.92
N GLN A 13 -10.76 -1.53 16.03
CA GLN A 13 -10.39 -1.04 14.70
C GLN A 13 -9.73 0.34 14.77
N LYS A 14 -10.09 1.21 15.73
CA LYS A 14 -9.38 2.49 15.96
C LYS A 14 -7.91 2.26 16.35
N ILE A 15 -7.66 1.30 17.24
CA ILE A 15 -6.29 0.93 17.66
C ILE A 15 -5.49 0.43 16.45
N GLU A 16 -6.08 -0.47 15.66
CA GLU A 16 -5.43 -1.02 14.46
C GLU A 16 -5.11 0.06 13.41
N LEU A 17 -6.05 1.00 13.19
CA LEU A 17 -5.83 2.13 12.27
C LEU A 17 -4.71 3.06 12.75
N ALA A 18 -4.66 3.33 14.06
CA ALA A 18 -3.58 4.13 14.65
C ALA A 18 -2.22 3.44 14.48
N LEU A 19 -2.17 2.13 14.71
CA LEU A 19 -0.97 1.33 14.56
C LEU A 19 -0.48 1.29 13.10
N ARG A 20 -1.39 1.11 12.13
CA ARG A 20 -1.05 1.22 10.68
C ARG A 20 -0.49 2.59 10.32
N ARG A 21 -1.11 3.66 10.84
CA ARG A 21 -0.65 5.04 10.57
C ARG A 21 0.77 5.25 11.11
N LYS A 22 1.04 4.78 12.33
CA LYS A 22 2.37 4.87 12.95
C LYS A 22 3.41 4.10 12.14
N LEU A 23 3.15 2.83 11.84
CA LEU A 23 4.05 1.98 11.07
C LEU A 23 4.31 2.54 9.66
N LYS A 24 3.27 3.08 9.01
CA LYS A 24 3.40 3.73 7.71
C LYS A 24 4.38 4.91 7.78
N GLN A 25 4.29 5.74 8.82
CA GLN A 25 5.18 6.88 8.98
C GLN A 25 6.63 6.43 9.17
N GLU A 26 6.87 5.47 10.06
CA GLU A 26 8.22 4.93 10.30
C GLU A 26 8.84 4.38 9.01
N LEU A 27 8.09 3.57 8.25
CA LEU A 27 8.60 3.00 7.00
C LEU A 27 8.78 4.06 5.88
N LEU A 28 8.01 5.15 5.90
CA LEU A 28 8.22 6.27 4.96
C LEU A 28 9.49 7.06 5.25
N GLU A 29 9.87 7.18 6.53
CA GLU A 29 11.12 7.82 6.93
C GLU A 29 12.32 7.00 6.42
N GLU A 30 12.23 5.67 6.52
CA GLU A 30 13.22 4.70 6.04
C GLU A 30 13.23 4.55 4.50
N CYS A 31 12.21 5.03 3.79
CA CYS A 31 12.14 4.89 2.34
C CYS A 31 13.27 5.66 1.62
N PRO A 32 13.82 5.09 0.53
CA PRO A 32 14.84 5.75 -0.28
C PRO A 32 14.33 7.06 -0.86
N GLY A 33 15.22 8.05 -0.91
CA GLY A 33 14.98 9.34 -1.53
C GLY A 33 15.78 9.46 -2.82
N VAL A 34 15.13 9.90 -3.91
CA VAL A 34 15.78 10.26 -5.17
C VAL A 34 15.37 11.68 -5.51
N ASN A 35 16.33 12.55 -5.76
CA ASN A 35 16.12 13.96 -6.13
C ASN A 35 15.18 14.72 -5.18
N GLY A 36 15.28 14.45 -3.86
CA GLY A 36 14.47 15.12 -2.84
C GLY A 36 13.06 14.54 -2.64
N TYR A 37 12.69 13.45 -3.32
CA TYR A 37 11.39 12.78 -3.16
C TYR A 37 11.55 11.33 -2.73
N LYS A 38 10.61 10.84 -1.91
CA LYS A 38 10.53 9.42 -1.53
C LYS A 38 10.09 8.57 -2.73
N VAL A 39 10.80 7.49 -3.01
CA VAL A 39 10.49 6.55 -4.11
C VAL A 39 10.10 5.18 -3.56
N CYS A 40 9.45 4.37 -4.40
CA CYS A 40 9.13 3.00 -4.04
C CYS A 40 10.42 2.19 -3.82
N PRO A 41 10.62 1.51 -2.68
CA PRO A 41 11.83 0.72 -2.43
C PRO A 41 12.01 -0.45 -3.42
N ARG A 42 10.92 -0.94 -4.01
CA ARG A 42 10.95 -2.08 -4.94
C ARG A 42 11.25 -1.72 -6.38
N CYS A 43 10.64 -0.65 -6.91
CA CYS A 43 10.81 -0.25 -8.31
C CYS A 43 11.59 1.05 -8.51
N LEU A 44 11.95 1.74 -7.42
CA LEU A 44 12.67 3.02 -7.40
C LEU A 44 12.03 4.16 -8.21
N LYS A 45 10.76 3.98 -8.62
CA LYS A 45 9.98 5.00 -9.31
C LYS A 45 9.26 5.90 -8.31
N ARG A 46 9.03 7.16 -8.71
CA ARG A 46 8.20 8.10 -7.96
C ARG A 46 6.76 7.56 -7.89
N PRO A 47 6.11 7.59 -6.72
CA PRO A 47 4.71 7.21 -6.62
C PRO A 47 3.81 8.18 -7.40
N ASP A 48 2.65 7.69 -7.83
CA ASP A 48 1.61 8.52 -8.43
C ASP A 48 0.90 9.40 -7.38
N PHE A 49 -0.20 10.05 -7.77
CA PHE A 49 -0.99 10.91 -6.87
C PHE A 49 -1.53 10.18 -5.61
N ARG A 50 -1.56 8.85 -5.59
CA ARG A 50 -1.96 8.04 -4.43
C ARG A 50 -0.84 7.91 -3.40
N GLY A 51 0.38 8.25 -3.78
CA GLY A 51 1.56 8.17 -2.93
C GLY A 51 1.99 6.74 -2.64
N LEU A 52 2.81 6.62 -1.60
CA LEU A 52 3.27 5.34 -1.07
C LEU A 52 2.24 4.77 -0.08
N GLN A 53 1.97 3.47 -0.20
CA GLN A 53 0.96 2.72 0.54
C GLN A 53 1.62 1.67 1.44
N LEU A 54 0.99 1.38 2.58
CA LEU A 54 1.40 0.30 3.46
C LEU A 54 0.79 -1.00 2.94
N ALA A 55 1.63 -1.86 2.37
CA ALA A 55 1.25 -3.16 1.84
C ALA A 55 1.44 -4.25 2.89
N HIS A 56 0.50 -5.19 2.97
CA HIS A 56 0.63 -6.39 3.80
C HIS A 56 0.98 -7.59 2.94
N LYS A 57 2.13 -8.23 3.20
CA LYS A 57 2.55 -9.47 2.49
C LYS A 57 1.52 -10.59 2.68
N ILE A 58 1.07 -10.78 3.93
CA ILE A 58 -0.07 -11.62 4.28
C ILE A 58 -1.23 -10.69 4.61
N PRO A 59 -2.35 -10.75 3.87
CA PRO A 59 -3.53 -9.95 4.16
C PRO A 59 -4.08 -10.20 5.57
N LEU A 60 -4.64 -9.16 6.19
CA LEU A 60 -5.24 -9.27 7.53
C LEU A 60 -6.40 -10.27 7.58
N SER A 61 -7.15 -10.40 6.47
CA SER A 61 -8.22 -11.40 6.33
C SER A 61 -7.71 -12.84 6.36
N ARG A 62 -6.40 -13.05 6.12
CA ARG A 62 -5.71 -14.34 6.18
C ARG A 62 -4.84 -14.49 7.43
N GLY A 63 -5.07 -13.67 8.45
CA GLY A 63 -4.32 -13.72 9.71
C GLY A 63 -3.00 -12.96 9.71
N GLY A 64 -2.74 -12.15 8.68
CA GLY A 64 -1.62 -11.22 8.67
C GLY A 64 -1.69 -10.23 9.84
N LYS A 65 -0.54 -9.72 10.26
CA LYS A 65 -0.43 -8.71 11.31
C LYS A 65 0.11 -7.41 10.74
N THR A 66 -0.16 -6.31 11.42
CA THR A 66 0.45 -5.03 11.10
C THR A 66 1.75 -4.91 11.89
N ASP A 67 2.86 -5.39 11.31
CA ASP A 67 4.20 -5.36 11.88
C ASP A 67 5.25 -5.18 10.79
N ARG A 68 6.50 -4.90 11.17
CA ARG A 68 7.60 -4.64 10.23
C ARG A 68 7.97 -5.88 9.38
N THR A 69 7.64 -7.07 9.85
CA THR A 69 7.94 -8.32 9.13
C THR A 69 6.94 -8.56 8.00
N ASN A 70 5.67 -8.24 8.24
CA ASN A 70 4.57 -8.45 7.29
C ASN A 70 4.23 -7.19 6.47
N CYS A 71 4.62 -5.99 6.89
CA CYS A 71 4.32 -4.75 6.17
C CYS A 71 5.53 -4.17 5.44
N GLU A 72 5.26 -3.60 4.27
CA GLU A 72 6.23 -2.86 3.47
C GLU A 72 5.58 -1.60 2.87
N ILE A 73 6.38 -0.59 2.53
CA ILE A 73 5.88 0.58 1.81
C ILE A 73 6.09 0.40 0.31
N LEU A 74 5.01 0.46 -0.46
CA LEU A 74 5.04 0.26 -1.91
C LEU A 74 4.26 1.36 -2.65
N CYS A 75 4.60 1.60 -3.91
CA CYS A 75 3.71 2.38 -4.80
C CYS A 75 2.48 1.55 -5.18
N ALA A 76 1.43 2.21 -5.64
CA ALA A 76 0.18 1.55 -6.01
C ALA A 76 0.38 0.42 -7.04
N THR A 77 1.30 0.58 -8.00
CA THR A 77 1.61 -0.45 -9.00
C THR A 77 2.23 -1.71 -8.36
N CYS A 78 3.29 -1.55 -7.57
CA CYS A 78 3.92 -2.69 -6.89
C CYS A 78 2.97 -3.35 -5.90
N HIS A 79 2.19 -2.55 -5.18
CA HIS A 79 1.18 -3.04 -4.26
C HIS A 79 0.14 -3.91 -4.97
N PHE A 80 -0.39 -3.46 -6.11
CA PHE A 80 -1.35 -4.23 -6.90
C PHE A 80 -0.77 -5.54 -7.44
N VAL A 81 0.48 -5.51 -7.94
CA VAL A 81 1.16 -6.70 -8.48
C VAL A 81 1.31 -7.76 -7.39
N ASP A 82 1.72 -7.35 -6.18
CA ASP A 82 1.88 -8.27 -5.04
C ASP A 82 0.54 -8.79 -4.49
N GLU A 83 -0.47 -7.93 -4.34
CA GLU A 83 -1.78 -8.35 -3.80
C GLU A 83 -2.54 -9.24 -4.77
N HIS A 84 -2.49 -8.95 -6.08
CA HIS A 84 -3.32 -9.62 -7.07
C HIS A 84 -2.59 -10.66 -7.93
N HIS A 85 -1.29 -10.88 -7.72
CA HIS A 85 -0.45 -11.80 -8.51
C HIS A 85 -0.59 -11.58 -10.02
N GLN A 86 -0.92 -10.34 -10.42
CA GLN A 86 -1.07 -10.01 -11.83
C GLN A 86 0.34 -9.89 -12.42
N LYS A 87 0.70 -10.80 -13.33
CA LYS A 87 1.87 -10.60 -14.20
C LYS A 87 1.59 -9.37 -15.04
N GLU A 88 2.52 -8.41 -15.05
CA GLU A 88 2.47 -7.32 -16.02
C GLU A 88 2.34 -7.93 -17.43
N VAL A 89 1.19 -7.70 -18.08
CA VAL A 89 1.08 -7.97 -19.51
C VAL A 89 1.89 -6.86 -20.17
N GLN A 90 3.08 -7.18 -20.67
CA GLN A 90 3.82 -6.28 -21.55
C GLN A 90 2.97 -6.09 -22.82
N SER A 91 2.09 -5.09 -22.83
CA SER A 91 1.51 -4.61 -24.08
C SER A 91 2.48 -3.58 -24.64
N GLU A 92 3.34 -4.02 -25.56
CA GLU A 92 4.00 -3.08 -26.47
C GLU A 92 2.91 -2.22 -27.14
N PRO A 93 3.00 -0.89 -27.10
CA PRO A 93 2.06 -0.06 -27.82
C PRO A 93 2.25 -0.31 -29.32
N LYS A 94 1.34 -1.08 -29.94
CA LYS A 94 1.21 -1.22 -31.39
C LYS A 94 0.72 0.10 -31.99
N TRP A 95 1.59 1.09 -32.06
CA TRP A 95 1.41 2.21 -32.97
C TRP A 95 2.63 2.29 -33.87
N SER A 96 2.84 1.23 -34.65
CA SER A 96 3.66 1.29 -35.86
C SER A 96 2.79 1.81 -36.99
N THR A 97 3.02 3.04 -37.43
CA THR A 97 2.70 3.49 -38.79
C THR A 97 3.98 3.99 -39.42
#